data_AF-C6A008-F1
#
_entry.id   AF-C6A008-F1
#
_cell.length_a   1.000
_cell.length_b   1.000
_cell.length_c   1.000
_cell.angle_alpha   90.00
_cell.angle_beta   90.00
_cell.angle_gamma   90.00
#
_symmetry.space_group_name_H-M   'P 1'
#
loop_
_entity.id
_entity.type
_entity.pdbx_description
1 polymer ?
#
loop_
_entity_poly.entity_id
_entity_poly.type
_entity_poly.pdbx_seq_one_letter_code
_entity_poly.pdbx_strand_id
1 'polypeptide(L)'
;MINLRKLFKRKKGQGALEYLFMIAAALIIIFVVVRYISGAGQQATGTSDIAALQSQAELVKSSFQAKGWWETAKIQVNNTNLKIITSDGNVTYTIPSTYEELYNKGSDEYSNEAYITTVYTDCQAGKLIACEVFGVISSGST
;
A
#
# COMPACT_ATOMS: atom_id res chain seq x y z
N MET A 1 -14.92 80.22 5.60
CA MET A 1 -13.82 79.24 5.79
C MET A 1 -14.42 77.85 5.94
N ILE A 2 -14.20 76.97 4.95
CA ILE A 2 -14.55 75.55 5.03
C ILE A 2 -13.28 74.77 4.68
N ASN A 3 -12.83 73.94 5.63
CA ASN A 3 -11.58 73.19 5.53
C ASN A 3 -11.90 71.77 5.05
N LEU A 4 -11.82 71.55 3.74
CA LEU A 4 -12.17 70.30 3.04
C LEU A 4 -11.11 69.19 3.13
N ARG A 5 -10.19 69.25 4.10
CA ARG A 5 -9.10 68.27 4.23
C ARG A 5 -9.45 67.10 5.13
N LYS A 6 -10.47 66.31 4.76
CA LYS A 6 -10.70 64.97 5.31
C LYS A 6 -11.79 64.31 4.49
N LEU A 7 -11.46 63.26 3.72
CA LEU A 7 -12.29 62.04 3.63
C LEU A 7 -11.84 60.98 2.59
N PHE A 8 -10.71 61.12 1.90
CA PHE A 8 -10.17 59.98 1.15
C PHE A 8 -9.27 59.11 2.04
N LYS A 9 -9.88 58.36 2.97
CA LYS A 9 -9.24 57.17 3.55
C LYS A 9 -9.05 56.17 2.40
N ARG A 10 -7.83 56.09 1.84
CA ARG A 10 -7.41 54.93 1.02
C ARG A 10 -7.57 53.70 1.91
N LYS A 11 -8.63 52.91 1.71
CA LYS A 11 -8.63 51.51 2.12
C LYS A 11 -7.51 50.87 1.30
N LYS A 12 -6.40 50.58 1.97
CA LYS A 12 -5.27 49.81 1.44
C LYS A 12 -5.87 48.45 1.11
N GLY A 13 -6.26 48.24 -0.15
CA GLY A 13 -6.79 46.97 -0.61
C GLY A 13 -5.75 45.91 -0.26
N GLN A 14 -6.18 44.91 0.51
CA GLN A 14 -5.38 43.74 0.81
C GLN A 14 -4.86 43.22 -0.53
N GLY A 15 -3.55 43.30 -0.73
CA GLY A 15 -2.97 43.11 -2.05
C GLY A 15 -3.35 41.73 -2.57
N ALA A 16 -3.79 41.63 -3.83
CA ALA A 16 -4.06 40.35 -4.48
C ALA A 16 -2.88 39.36 -4.34
N LEU A 17 -1.68 39.90 -4.11
CA LEU A 17 -0.45 39.20 -3.79
C LEU A 17 -0.53 38.38 -2.49
N GLU A 18 -1.19 38.86 -1.43
CA GLU A 18 -1.37 38.09 -0.19
C GLU A 18 -2.28 36.87 -0.41
N TYR A 19 -3.34 37.04 -1.20
CA TYR A 19 -4.24 35.94 -1.57
C TYR A 19 -3.53 34.88 -2.41
N LEU A 20 -2.67 35.30 -3.36
CA LEU A 20 -1.87 34.36 -4.15
C LEU A 20 -0.90 33.56 -3.29
N PHE A 21 -0.26 34.17 -2.31
CA PHE A 21 0.63 33.46 -1.38
C PHE A 21 -0.12 32.46 -0.49
N MET A 22 -1.32 32.82 -0.01
CA MET A 22 -2.14 31.93 0.80
C MET A 22 -2.56 30.67 0.02
N ILE A 23 -2.97 30.85 -1.25
CA ILE A 23 -3.36 29.74 -2.13
C ILE A 23 -2.14 28.87 -2.46
N ALA A 24 -0.99 29.47 -2.79
CA ALA A 24 0.23 28.74 -3.09
C ALA A 24 0.68 27.86 -1.91
N ALA A 25 0.64 28.39 -0.69
CA ALA A 25 0.98 27.63 0.51
C ALA A 25 0.04 26.43 0.72
N ALA A 26 -1.27 26.62 0.52
CA ALA A 26 -2.25 25.54 0.63
C ALA A 26 -1.99 24.42 -0.40
N LEU A 27 -1.67 24.78 -1.65
CA LEU A 27 -1.38 23.81 -2.71
C LEU A 27 -0.10 23.01 -2.44
N ILE A 28 0.95 23.64 -1.88
CA ILE A 28 2.19 22.95 -1.49
C ILE A 28 1.90 21.92 -0.39
N ILE A 29 1.11 22.27 0.63
CA ILE A 29 0.76 21.35 1.72
C ILE A 29 -0.02 20.15 1.17
N ILE A 30 -1.03 20.38 0.32
CA ILE A 30 -1.79 19.30 -0.30
C ILE A 30 -0.87 18.38 -1.12
N PHE A 31 0.04 18.96 -1.91
CA PHE A 31 1.00 18.18 -2.71
C PHE A 31 1.92 17.32 -1.83
N VAL A 32 2.43 17.86 -0.72
CA VAL A 32 3.26 17.10 0.22
C VAL A 32 2.47 15.97 0.88
N VAL A 33 1.22 16.22 1.28
CA VAL A 33 0.36 15.19 1.87
C VAL A 33 0.04 14.09 0.86
N VAL A 34 -0.34 14.45 -0.37
CA VAL A 34 -0.60 13.48 -1.43
C VAL A 34 0.67 12.70 -1.76
N ARG A 35 1.82 13.35 -1.88
CA ARG A 35 3.11 12.68 -2.12
C ARG A 35 3.52 11.79 -0.95
N TYR A 36 3.22 12.17 0.28
CA TYR A 36 3.47 11.35 1.47
C TYR A 36 2.58 10.12 1.50
N ILE A 37 1.28 10.26 1.20
CA ILE A 37 0.35 9.13 1.10
C ILE A 37 0.71 8.21 -0.08
N SER A 38 1.04 8.78 -1.25
CA SER A 38 1.46 8.02 -2.43
C SER A 38 2.84 7.37 -2.26
N GLY A 39 3.76 8.02 -1.53
CA GLY A 39 5.09 7.48 -1.21
C GLY A 39 5.05 6.40 -0.13
N ALA A 40 4.15 6.51 0.85
CA ALA A 40 3.87 5.46 1.82
C ALA A 40 3.28 4.20 1.17
N GLY A 41 2.62 4.33 0.01
CA GLY A 41 2.20 3.20 -0.82
C GLY A 41 3.35 2.50 -1.58
N GLN A 42 4.49 3.16 -1.79
CA GLN A 42 5.67 2.59 -2.46
C GLN A 42 6.70 2.02 -1.49
N GLN A 43 6.56 2.27 -0.18
CA GLN A 43 7.42 1.75 0.88
C GLN A 43 6.89 0.46 1.52
N ALA A 44 6.02 -0.27 0.83
CA ALA A 44 5.68 -1.66 1.19
C ALA A 44 6.82 -2.66 0.90
N THR A 45 7.95 -2.20 0.35
CA THR A 45 9.11 -3.03 -0.03
C THR A 45 10.42 -2.63 0.66
N GLY A 46 10.36 -1.90 1.79
CA GLY A 46 11.57 -1.45 2.50
C GLY A 46 11.38 -1.39 4.01
N THR A 47 11.63 -2.50 4.68
CA THR A 47 11.51 -2.67 6.15
C THR A 47 10.07 -2.60 6.66
N SER A 48 9.23 -3.53 6.21
CA SER A 48 7.95 -3.77 6.87
C SER A 48 8.17 -4.30 8.28
N ASP A 49 7.57 -3.65 9.27
CA ASP A 49 7.43 -4.21 10.61
C ASP A 49 6.82 -5.61 10.48
N ILE A 50 7.61 -6.66 10.77
CA ILE A 50 7.18 -8.06 10.66
C ILE A 50 5.91 -8.27 11.48
N ALA A 51 5.75 -7.59 12.61
CA ALA A 51 4.52 -7.60 13.41
C ALA A 51 3.28 -7.06 12.65
N ALA A 52 3.45 -6.02 11.85
CA ALA A 52 2.38 -5.46 11.03
C ALA A 52 2.01 -6.42 9.88
N LEU A 53 3.00 -7.09 9.27
CA LEU A 53 2.75 -8.11 8.25
C LEU A 53 2.14 -9.38 8.83
N GLN A 54 2.53 -9.81 10.03
CA GLN A 54 1.91 -10.93 10.73
C GLN A 54 0.45 -10.64 11.06
N SER A 55 0.14 -9.40 11.46
CA SER A 55 -1.24 -8.95 11.65
C SER A 55 -2.04 -9.02 10.35
N GLN A 56 -1.44 -8.67 9.21
CA GLN A 56 -2.06 -8.83 7.89
C GLN A 56 -2.25 -10.30 7.52
N ALA A 57 -1.29 -11.17 7.86
CA ALA A 57 -1.39 -12.61 7.63
C ALA A 57 -2.57 -13.24 8.41
N GLU A 58 -2.87 -12.79 9.62
CA GLU A 58 -4.07 -13.22 10.36
C GLU A 58 -5.38 -12.82 9.68
N LEU A 59 -5.43 -11.63 9.09
CA LEU A 59 -6.60 -11.16 8.35
C LEU A 59 -6.79 -12.02 7.08
N VAL A 60 -5.71 -12.25 6.33
CA VAL A 60 -5.74 -13.11 5.14
C VAL A 60 -6.17 -14.53 5.53
N LYS A 61 -5.58 -15.12 6.57
CA LYS A 61 -5.98 -16.43 7.10
C LYS A 61 -7.47 -16.49 7.39
N SER A 62 -7.98 -15.52 8.16
CA SER A 62 -9.40 -15.43 8.51
C SER A 62 -10.28 -15.38 7.25
N SER A 63 -9.89 -14.59 6.25
CA SER A 63 -10.62 -14.49 4.99
C SER A 63 -10.58 -15.78 4.16
N PHE A 64 -9.46 -16.51 4.17
CA PHE A 64 -9.30 -17.78 3.45
C PHE A 64 -10.06 -18.91 4.14
N GLN A 65 -10.08 -18.92 5.48
CA GLN A 65 -10.88 -19.86 6.27
C GLN A 65 -12.38 -19.65 6.04
N ALA A 66 -12.84 -18.40 6.03
CA ALA A 66 -14.23 -18.06 5.73
C ALA A 66 -14.68 -18.53 4.34
N LYS A 67 -13.75 -18.59 3.38
CA LYS A 67 -13.99 -19.08 2.01
C LYS A 67 -13.76 -20.59 1.84
N GLY A 68 -13.28 -21.30 2.86
CA GLY A 68 -12.94 -22.72 2.79
C GLY A 68 -11.67 -23.03 2.01
N TRP A 69 -10.81 -22.04 1.77
CA TRP A 69 -9.60 -22.17 0.95
C TRP A 69 -8.33 -22.38 1.77
N TRP A 70 -8.39 -22.21 3.09
CA TRP A 70 -7.20 -22.18 3.95
C TRP A 70 -6.31 -23.42 3.80
N GLU A 71 -6.90 -24.60 3.77
CA GLU A 71 -6.17 -25.88 3.68
C GLU A 71 -5.84 -26.29 2.24
N THR A 72 -6.47 -25.66 1.25
CA THR A 72 -6.41 -26.11 -0.15
C THR A 72 -5.72 -25.13 -1.07
N ALA A 73 -5.62 -23.86 -0.69
CA ALA A 73 -4.99 -22.83 -1.48
C ALA A 73 -3.48 -23.03 -1.53
N LYS A 74 -2.97 -22.93 -2.75
CA LYS A 74 -1.54 -23.00 -3.05
C LYS A 74 -1.08 -21.69 -3.64
N ILE A 75 0.17 -21.37 -3.37
CA ILE A 75 0.90 -20.29 -3.99
C ILE A 75 1.72 -20.90 -5.10
N GLN A 76 1.48 -20.43 -6.32
CA GLN A 76 2.26 -20.79 -7.50
C GLN A 76 3.08 -19.58 -7.90
N VAL A 77 4.39 -19.75 -7.91
CA VAL A 77 5.35 -18.69 -8.24
C VAL A 77 5.97 -19.05 -9.60
N ASN A 78 5.91 -18.14 -10.56
CA ASN A 78 6.44 -18.33 -11.93
C ASN A 78 7.14 -17.04 -12.34
N ASN A 79 8.29 -17.10 -13.05
CA ASN A 79 8.89 -16.14 -14.00
C ASN A 79 8.65 -14.63 -13.82
N THR A 80 7.38 -14.29 -13.73
CA THR A 80 6.79 -12.98 -13.92
C THR A 80 5.62 -12.68 -12.98
N ASN A 81 5.08 -13.68 -12.27
CA ASN A 81 3.86 -13.55 -11.46
C ASN A 81 3.82 -14.54 -10.27
N LEU A 82 3.26 -14.09 -9.16
CA LEU A 82 2.83 -14.96 -8.05
C LEU A 82 1.30 -15.07 -8.07
N LYS A 83 0.82 -16.31 -8.05
CA LYS A 83 -0.60 -16.68 -8.14
C LYS A 83 -1.04 -17.45 -6.91
N ILE A 84 -2.30 -17.26 -6.53
CA ILE A 84 -2.95 -18.14 -5.55
C ILE A 84 -4.00 -18.97 -6.27
N ILE A 85 -3.83 -20.29 -6.21
CA ILE A 85 -4.68 -21.28 -6.86
C ILE A 85 -5.45 -22.02 -5.77
N THR A 86 -6.77 -22.04 -5.87
CA THR A 86 -7.62 -22.82 -4.96
C THR A 86 -7.76 -24.27 -5.43
N SER A 87 -8.38 -25.14 -4.62
CA SER A 87 -8.67 -26.55 -4.99
C SER A 87 -9.39 -26.70 -6.33
N ASP A 88 -10.15 -25.69 -6.73
CA ASP A 88 -10.95 -25.70 -7.95
C ASP A 88 -10.13 -25.31 -9.21
N GLY A 89 -8.83 -25.05 -9.04
CA GLY A 89 -7.93 -24.61 -10.11
C GLY A 89 -8.06 -23.13 -10.47
N ASN A 90 -8.92 -22.37 -9.77
CA ASN A 90 -9.15 -20.97 -10.03
C ASN A 90 -8.02 -20.09 -9.47
N VAL A 91 -7.45 -19.25 -10.32
CA VAL A 91 -6.50 -18.21 -9.91
C VAL A 91 -7.30 -17.08 -9.26
N THR A 92 -7.07 -16.84 -7.97
CA THR A 92 -7.83 -15.86 -7.21
C THR A 92 -7.09 -14.53 -7.03
N TYR A 93 -5.76 -14.58 -7.04
CA TYR A 93 -4.92 -13.40 -6.87
C TYR A 93 -3.75 -13.48 -7.84
N THR A 94 -3.46 -12.37 -8.52
CA THR A 94 -2.26 -12.20 -9.34
C THR A 94 -1.50 -11.01 -8.80
N ILE A 95 -0.27 -11.24 -8.32
CA ILE A 95 0.59 -10.17 -7.84
C ILE A 95 1.20 -9.44 -9.05
N PRO A 96 1.04 -8.11 -9.16
CA PRO A 96 1.61 -7.35 -10.28
C PRO A 96 3.15 -7.37 -10.27
N SER A 97 3.75 -7.21 -11.45
CA SER A 97 5.20 -7.20 -11.67
C SER A 97 5.97 -6.12 -10.90
N THR A 98 5.28 -5.16 -10.28
CA THR A 98 5.87 -4.18 -9.36
C THR A 98 6.52 -4.81 -8.12
N TYR A 99 6.21 -6.08 -7.84
CA TYR A 99 6.78 -6.88 -6.76
C TYR A 99 7.75 -7.95 -7.28
N GLU A 100 8.56 -7.61 -8.27
CA GLU A 100 9.51 -8.53 -8.93
C GLU A 100 10.49 -9.19 -7.95
N GLU A 101 10.93 -8.47 -6.91
CA GLU A 101 11.79 -9.03 -5.86
C GLU A 101 11.11 -10.15 -5.06
N LEU A 102 9.82 -9.99 -4.76
CA LEU A 102 9.03 -11.01 -4.05
C LEU A 102 8.81 -12.24 -4.91
N TYR A 103 8.58 -12.03 -6.20
CA TYR A 103 8.50 -13.12 -7.16
C TYR A 103 9.82 -13.92 -7.19
N ASN A 104 10.96 -13.25 -7.40
CA ASN A 104 12.26 -13.92 -7.51
C ASN A 104 12.63 -14.68 -6.23
N LYS A 105 12.55 -14.01 -5.07
CA LYS A 105 12.89 -14.61 -3.77
C LYS A 105 11.88 -15.68 -3.35
N GLY A 106 10.59 -15.46 -3.61
CA GLY A 106 9.54 -16.44 -3.35
C GLY A 106 9.64 -17.67 -4.26
N SER A 107 10.11 -17.51 -5.50
CA SER A 107 10.33 -18.62 -6.44
C SER A 107 11.47 -19.52 -5.97
N ASP A 108 12.50 -18.94 -5.37
CA ASP A 108 13.63 -19.66 -4.78
C ASP A 108 13.21 -20.42 -3.51
N GLU A 109 12.35 -19.83 -2.67
CA GLU A 109 11.98 -20.41 -1.37
C GLU A 109 10.77 -21.37 -1.42
N TYR A 110 9.81 -21.16 -2.34
CA TYR A 110 8.55 -21.93 -2.42
C TYR A 110 8.40 -22.72 -3.73
N SER A 111 9.53 -23.09 -4.34
CA SER A 111 9.69 -23.85 -5.60
C SER A 111 8.39 -24.45 -6.18
N ASN A 112 7.88 -23.78 -7.23
CA ASN A 112 6.73 -24.14 -8.08
C ASN A 112 5.35 -24.31 -7.43
N GLU A 113 5.22 -24.71 -6.16
CA GLU A 113 3.93 -24.81 -5.46
C GLU A 113 4.14 -24.99 -3.94
N ALA A 114 3.59 -24.09 -3.12
CA ALA A 114 3.54 -24.25 -1.67
C ALA A 114 2.13 -24.01 -1.14
N TYR A 115 1.73 -24.69 -0.06
CA TYR A 115 0.46 -24.41 0.59
C TYR A 115 0.51 -23.07 1.32
N ILE A 116 -0.61 -22.34 1.33
CA ILE A 116 -0.68 -21.07 2.03
C ILE A 116 -0.48 -21.23 3.55
N THR A 117 -0.81 -22.40 4.09
CA THR A 117 -0.55 -22.77 5.50
C THR A 117 0.94 -22.82 5.83
N THR A 118 1.77 -23.36 4.93
CA THR A 118 3.22 -23.38 5.08
C THR A 118 3.79 -21.97 5.08
N VAL A 119 3.37 -21.15 4.11
CA VAL A 119 3.85 -19.77 4.00
C VAL A 119 3.41 -18.92 5.18
N TYR A 120 2.20 -19.17 5.71
CA TYR A 120 1.76 -18.53 6.94
C TYR A 120 2.62 -18.93 8.13
N THR A 121 2.93 -20.21 8.28
CA THR A 121 3.79 -20.70 9.37
C THR A 121 5.18 -20.06 9.30
N ASP A 122 5.72 -19.93 8.09
CA ASP A 122 6.99 -19.24 7.85
C ASP A 122 6.92 -17.74 8.19
N CYS A 123 5.80 -17.09 7.90
CA CYS A 123 5.58 -15.70 8.33
C CYS A 123 5.53 -15.58 9.87
N GLN A 124 4.83 -16.50 10.55
CA GLN A 124 4.79 -16.52 12.01
C GLN A 124 6.16 -16.83 12.63
N ALA A 125 7.01 -17.59 11.92
CA ALA A 125 8.41 -17.82 12.29
C ALA A 125 9.33 -16.60 12.04
N GLY A 126 8.80 -15.51 11.48
CA GLY A 126 9.54 -14.28 11.22
C GLY A 126 10.26 -14.23 9.88
N LYS A 127 9.92 -15.11 8.93
CA LYS A 127 10.46 -15.03 7.57
C LYS A 127 9.81 -13.86 6.84
N LEU A 128 10.62 -12.86 6.49
CA LEU A 128 10.17 -11.63 5.86
C LEU A 128 9.42 -11.88 4.55
N ILE A 129 10.01 -12.69 3.64
CA ILE A 129 9.41 -13.00 2.33
C ILE A 129 8.02 -13.63 2.47
N ALA A 130 7.87 -14.54 3.42
CA ALA A 130 6.60 -15.20 3.70
C ALA A 130 5.52 -14.18 4.14
N CYS A 131 5.90 -13.25 5.01
CA CYS A 131 5.03 -12.20 5.51
C CYS A 131 4.68 -11.15 4.46
N GLU A 132 5.63 -10.80 3.61
CA GLU A 132 5.42 -9.86 2.50
C GLU A 132 4.42 -10.42 1.47
N VAL A 133 4.41 -11.74 1.22
CA VAL A 133 3.38 -12.40 0.40
C VAL A 133 1.98 -12.10 0.96
N PHE A 134 1.77 -12.22 2.27
CA PHE A 134 0.49 -11.85 2.90
C PHE A 134 0.20 -10.36 2.88
N GLY A 135 1.24 -9.52 3.01
CA GLY A 135 1.11 -8.08 2.86
C GLY A 135 0.52 -7.71 1.51
N VAL A 136 1.07 -8.28 0.43
CA VAL A 136 0.57 -8.04 -0.93
C VAL A 136 -0.86 -8.56 -1.10
N ILE A 137 -1.18 -9.76 -0.63
CA ILE A 137 -2.54 -10.33 -0.71
C ILE A 137 -3.55 -9.44 0.01
N SER A 138 -3.17 -8.87 1.16
CA SER A 138 -4.05 -7.99 1.93
C SER A 138 -4.22 -6.62 1.27
N SER A 139 -3.19 -6.13 0.56
CA SER A 139 -3.18 -4.83 -0.11
C SER A 139 -3.83 -4.83 -1.50
N GLY A 140 -3.96 -6.00 -2.13
CA GLY A 140 -4.41 -6.13 -3.51
C GLY A 140 -5.44 -7.25 -3.68
N SER A 141 -6.72 -6.88 -3.69
CA SER A 141 -7.81 -7.73 -4.16
C SER A 141 -8.65 -7.00 -5.20
N THR A 142 -8.23 -7.09 -6.46
CA THR A 142 -9.07 -7.18 -7.68
C THR A 142 -8.18 -7.41 -8.88
#